data_AF-A0A0Q7PDW8-F1
#
_entry.id   AF-A0A0Q7PDW8-F1
#
_cell.length_a   1.000
_cell.length_b   1.000
_cell.length_c   1.000
_cell.angle_alpha   90.00
_cell.angle_beta   90.00
_cell.angle_gamma   90.00
#
_symmetry.space_group_name_H-M   'P 1'
#
loop_
_entity.id
_entity.type
_entity.pdbx_description
1 polymer ?
#
loop_
_entity_poly.entity_id
_entity_poly.type
_entity_poly.pdbx_seq_one_letter_code
_entity_poly.pdbx_strand_id
1 'polypeptide(L)'
;MGRRAKGDRHKIVSSMPPTAADHVKAEATALGCYIGDYLGWLVTTKVGIPMDPPIGEVREHPDPAPTNDGRARYSAMVPRAAADEVVEMADAVGTTMGDIVAGLVSEHFGVPFTVRVKKKALRARQMAGEAGEQLPMTG
;
A
#
# COMPACT_ATOMS: atom_id res chain seq x y z
N MET A 1 0.39 28.87 8.66
CA MET A 1 0.18 27.83 7.64
C MET A 1 -0.78 26.79 8.20
N GLY A 2 -1.99 26.70 7.65
CA GLY A 2 -3.04 25.82 8.18
C GLY A 2 -2.77 24.36 7.85
N ARG A 3 -2.76 23.48 8.88
CA ARG A 3 -2.87 22.02 8.70
C ARG A 3 -4.09 21.76 7.80
N ARG A 4 -3.89 21.22 6.59
CA ARG A 4 -4.99 20.69 5.77
C ARG A 4 -5.76 19.68 6.63
N ALA A 5 -7.07 19.86 6.68
CA ALA A 5 -7.95 19.24 7.67
C ALA A 5 -7.76 17.72 7.75
N LYS A 6 -7.80 17.20 8.98
CA LYS A 6 -7.71 15.78 9.37
C LYS A 6 -8.76 14.87 8.68
N GLY A 7 -9.75 15.45 7.97
CA GLY A 7 -10.86 14.74 7.32
C GLY A 7 -10.58 14.21 5.91
N ASP A 8 -9.44 14.57 5.29
CA ASP A 8 -9.16 14.24 3.88
C ASP A 8 -8.11 13.13 3.71
N ARG A 9 -7.81 12.38 4.78
CA ARG A 9 -6.81 11.31 4.79
C ARG A 9 -7.40 10.01 5.32
N HIS A 10 -7.19 8.93 4.58
CA HIS A 10 -7.54 7.58 4.94
C HIS A 10 -6.34 6.87 5.59
N LYS A 11 -6.56 6.27 6.77
CA LYS A 11 -5.52 5.49 7.44
C LYS A 11 -5.51 4.09 6.87
N ILE A 12 -4.44 3.74 6.14
CA ILE A 12 -4.24 2.38 5.62
C ILE A 12 -3.17 1.68 6.46
N VAL A 13 -3.51 0.53 7.03
CA VAL A 13 -2.54 -0.31 7.76
C VAL A 13 -1.96 -1.33 6.79
N SER A 14 -0.65 -1.31 6.61
CA SER A 14 0.10 -2.23 5.74
C SER A 14 1.02 -3.12 6.57
N SER A 15 1.29 -4.32 6.08
CA SER A 15 2.24 -5.26 6.68
C SER A 15 3.24 -5.69 5.61
N MET A 16 4.43 -5.12 5.67
CA MET A 16 5.46 -5.24 4.62
C MET A 16 6.66 -6.06 5.10
N PRO A 17 7.53 -6.54 4.18
CA PRO A 17 8.78 -7.20 4.55
C PRO A 17 9.67 -6.28 5.41
N PRO A 18 10.43 -6.82 6.38
CA PRO A 18 11.34 -6.04 7.21
C PRO A 18 12.34 -5.21 6.40
N THR A 19 12.90 -5.76 5.32
CA THR A 19 13.83 -5.03 4.46
C THR A 19 13.19 -3.79 3.84
N ALA A 20 11.96 -3.88 3.35
CA ALA A 20 11.23 -2.73 2.80
C ALA A 20 10.91 -1.71 3.90
N ALA A 21 10.57 -2.19 5.10
CA ALA A 21 10.35 -1.36 6.27
C ALA A 21 11.59 -0.56 6.70
N ASP A 22 12.78 -1.17 6.64
CA ASP A 22 14.04 -0.51 6.97
C ASP A 22 14.36 0.61 5.96
N HIS A 23 14.13 0.37 4.67
CA HIS A 23 14.26 1.40 3.63
C HIS A 23 13.30 2.58 3.86
N VAL A 24 12.02 2.29 4.14
CA VAL A 24 11.02 3.31 4.48
C VAL A 24 11.47 4.14 5.70
N LYS A 25 11.97 3.49 6.75
CA LYS A 25 12.45 4.18 7.95
C LYS A 25 13.65 5.08 7.61
N ALA A 26 14.59 4.61 6.81
CA ALA A 26 15.76 5.38 6.38
C ALA A 26 15.36 6.63 5.58
N GLU A 27 14.48 6.50 4.59
CA GLU A 27 14.04 7.65 3.78
C GLU A 27 13.19 8.64 4.57
N ALA A 28 12.26 8.15 5.40
CA ALA A 28 11.46 9.02 6.25
C ALA A 28 12.34 9.82 7.24
N THR A 29 13.38 9.18 7.79
CA THR A 29 14.38 9.84 8.66
C THR A 29 15.19 10.88 7.87
N ALA A 30 15.60 10.56 6.64
CA ALA A 30 16.36 11.49 5.79
C ALA A 30 15.55 12.75 5.42
N LEU A 31 14.24 12.61 5.23
CA LEU A 31 13.32 13.72 4.98
C LEU A 31 12.84 14.42 6.26
N GLY A 32 13.18 13.88 7.43
CA GLY A 32 12.74 14.40 8.72
C GLY A 32 11.23 14.35 8.91
N CYS A 33 10.55 13.33 8.38
CA CYS A 33 9.08 13.27 8.39
C CYS A 33 8.56 12.01 9.08
N TYR A 34 7.27 11.95 9.45
CA TYR A 34 6.72 10.71 9.99
C TYR A 34 6.64 9.62 8.91
N ILE A 35 6.96 8.37 9.27
CA ILE A 35 6.84 7.20 8.37
C ILE A 35 5.45 7.12 7.74
N GLY A 36 4.40 7.40 8.51
CA GLY A 36 3.03 7.37 7.99
C GLY A 36 2.73 8.45 6.94
N ASP A 37 3.37 9.63 7.04
CA ASP A 37 3.25 10.69 6.04
C ASP A 37 4.11 10.36 4.80
N TYR A 38 5.33 9.85 4.98
CA TYR A 38 6.18 9.37 3.88
C TYR A 38 5.47 8.29 3.07
N LEU A 39 4.93 7.27 3.72
CA LEU A 39 4.15 6.22 3.04
C LEU A 39 2.93 6.80 2.32
N GLY A 40 2.26 7.77 2.93
CA GLY A 40 1.15 8.49 2.29
C GLY A 40 1.58 9.18 1.00
N TRP A 41 2.69 9.90 1.03
CA TRP A 41 3.27 10.57 -0.13
C TRP A 41 3.76 9.60 -1.20
N LEU A 42 4.46 8.52 -0.81
CA LEU A 42 4.96 7.51 -1.74
C LEU A 42 3.81 6.85 -2.49
N VAL A 43 2.76 6.43 -1.77
CA VAL A 43 1.54 5.87 -2.38
C VAL A 43 0.91 6.88 -3.34
N THR A 44 0.76 8.13 -2.91
CA THR A 44 0.16 9.21 -3.72
C THR A 44 0.94 9.43 -5.02
N THR A 45 2.28 9.44 -4.94
CA THR A 45 3.16 9.56 -6.10
C THR A 45 3.04 8.36 -7.04
N LYS A 46 2.97 7.15 -6.48
CA LYS A 46 2.85 5.90 -7.26
C LYS A 46 1.51 5.77 -7.99
N VAL A 47 0.43 6.33 -7.43
CA VAL A 47 -0.87 6.40 -8.11
C VAL A 47 -1.01 7.63 -9.02
N GLY A 48 0.07 8.38 -9.25
CA GLY A 48 0.10 9.48 -10.21
C GLY A 48 -0.54 10.79 -9.74
N ILE A 49 -0.82 10.92 -8.43
CA ILE A 49 -1.40 12.14 -7.87
C ILE A 49 -0.26 13.07 -7.44
N PRO A 50 -0.25 14.34 -7.89
CA PRO A 50 0.80 15.28 -7.52
C PRO A 50 0.72 15.64 -6.04
N MET A 51 1.81 15.40 -5.31
CA MET A 51 1.95 15.74 -3.90
C MET A 51 3.40 16.07 -3.57
N ASP A 52 3.61 17.18 -2.86
CA ASP A 52 4.92 17.56 -2.37
C ASP A 52 5.42 16.56 -1.31
N PRO A 53 6.74 16.26 -1.29
CA PRO A 53 7.32 15.40 -0.27
C PRO A 53 7.06 15.98 1.13
N PRO A 54 6.68 15.14 2.10
CA PRO A 54 6.54 15.58 3.48
C PRO A 54 7.94 15.82 4.02
N ILE A 55 8.35 17.08 4.13
CA ILE A 55 9.61 17.48 4.74
C ILE A 55 9.30 18.05 6.13
N GLY A 56 10.11 17.70 7.13
CA GLY A 56 9.91 18.17 8.51
C GLY A 56 11.15 18.03 9.39
N GLU A 57 10.95 18.14 10.71
CA GLU A 57 12.00 17.98 11.73
C GLU A 57 11.77 16.77 12.65
N VAL A 58 11.08 15.75 12.16
CA VAL A 58 10.84 14.49 12.88
C VAL A 58 12.08 13.61 12.79
N ARG A 59 12.69 13.31 13.93
CA ARG A 59 13.87 12.43 14.01
C ARG A 59 13.60 11.12 14.74
N GLU A 60 12.52 11.06 15.50
CA GLU A 60 12.13 9.88 16.26
C GLU A 60 10.97 9.17 15.58
N HIS A 61 11.19 7.90 15.28
CA HIS A 61 10.22 7.02 14.65
C HIS A 61 9.90 5.88 15.61
N PRO A 62 8.62 5.67 15.96
CA PRO A 62 8.26 4.49 16.73
C PRO A 62 8.63 3.24 15.93
N ASP A 63 9.21 2.26 16.61
CA ASP A 63 9.53 0.99 15.97
C ASP A 63 8.23 0.29 15.49
N PRO A 64 8.30 -0.43 14.36
CA PRO A 64 7.13 -1.12 13.83
C PRO A 64 6.62 -2.12 14.85
N ALA A 65 5.30 -2.20 14.99
CA ALA A 65 4.69 -3.28 15.76
C ALA A 65 5.03 -4.62 15.08
N PRO A 66 5.71 -5.56 15.77
CA PRO A 66 5.97 -6.87 15.20
C PRO A 66 4.65 -7.59 14.95
N THR A 67 4.56 -8.30 13.84
CA THR A 67 3.43 -9.19 13.54
C THR A 67 3.86 -10.65 13.69
N ASN A 68 2.91 -11.53 13.98
CA ASN A 68 3.16 -12.97 14.13
C ASN A 68 3.84 -13.62 12.91
N ASP A 69 3.73 -12.98 11.73
CA ASP A 69 4.30 -13.46 10.47
C ASP A 69 5.71 -12.88 10.19
N GLY A 70 6.33 -12.18 11.15
CA GLY A 70 7.64 -11.54 10.98
C GLY A 70 7.63 -10.30 10.07
N ARG A 71 6.45 -9.80 9.70
CA ARG A 71 6.28 -8.57 8.90
C ARG A 71 6.23 -7.34 9.81
N ALA A 72 6.71 -6.21 9.30
CA ALA A 72 6.64 -4.92 9.96
C ALA A 72 5.31 -4.23 9.62
N ARG A 73 4.55 -3.83 10.64
CA ARG A 73 3.25 -3.16 10.46
C ARG A 73 3.39 -1.64 10.58
N TYR A 74 2.94 -0.93 9.55
CA TYR A 74 2.89 0.53 9.54
C TYR A 74 1.52 1.06 9.15
N SER A 75 1.21 2.26 9.63
CA SER A 75 0.03 3.01 9.23
C SER A 75 0.44 4.12 8.27
N ALA A 76 -0.09 4.11 7.06
CA ALA A 76 0.05 5.20 6.09
C ALA A 76 -1.13 6.16 6.22
N MET A 77 -0.85 7.47 6.16
CA MET A 77 -1.85 8.53 6.13
C MET A 77 -2.03 8.99 4.68
N VAL A 78 -2.86 8.27 3.94
CA VAL A 78 -3.02 8.46 2.49
C VAL A 78 -4.12 9.49 2.20
N PRO A 79 -3.91 10.52 1.36
CA PRO A 79 -4.97 11.42 0.90
C PRO A 79 -6.15 10.65 0.30
N ARG A 80 -7.38 11.17 0.46
CA ARG A 80 -8.59 10.43 0.05
C ARG A 80 -8.57 10.02 -1.43
N ALA A 81 -8.20 10.94 -2.32
CA ALA A 81 -8.11 10.64 -3.76
C ALA A 81 -7.16 9.47 -4.05
N ALA A 82 -5.97 9.44 -3.41
CA ALA A 82 -5.04 8.32 -3.56
C ALA A 82 -5.56 7.03 -2.90
N ALA A 83 -6.31 7.15 -1.80
CA ALA A 83 -6.92 6.00 -1.15
C ALA A 83 -8.01 5.36 -2.01
N ASP A 84 -8.80 6.16 -2.74
CA ASP A 84 -9.84 5.66 -3.65
C ASP A 84 -9.21 4.88 -4.82
N GLU A 85 -8.10 5.37 -5.41
CA GLU A 85 -7.31 4.61 -6.40
C GLU A 85 -6.79 3.28 -5.84
N VAL A 86 -6.28 3.28 -4.60
CA VAL A 86 -5.81 2.06 -3.92
C VAL A 86 -6.97 1.08 -3.67
N VAL A 87 -8.20 1.56 -3.43
CA VAL A 87 -9.39 0.71 -3.32
C VAL A 87 -9.67 0.03 -4.65
N GLU A 88 -9.67 0.78 -5.75
CA GLU A 88 -9.92 0.22 -7.09
C GLU A 88 -8.87 -0.84 -7.47
N MET A 89 -7.59 -0.58 -7.19
CA MET A 89 -6.52 -1.57 -7.38
C MET A 89 -6.72 -2.82 -6.51
N ALA A 90 -7.09 -2.64 -5.24
CA ALA A 90 -7.32 -3.75 -4.32
C ALA A 90 -8.50 -4.62 -4.79
N ASP A 91 -9.56 -4.01 -5.32
CA ASP A 91 -10.73 -4.73 -5.83
C ASP A 91 -10.44 -5.44 -7.16
N ALA A 92 -9.73 -4.79 -8.10
CA ALA A 92 -9.32 -5.41 -9.37
C ALA A 92 -8.42 -6.64 -9.15
N VAL A 93 -7.49 -6.56 -8.19
CA VAL A 93 -6.62 -7.68 -7.84
C VAL A 93 -7.31 -8.68 -6.90
N GLY A 94 -8.35 -8.26 -6.18
CA GLY A 94 -9.04 -9.06 -5.17
C GLY A 94 -8.23 -9.25 -3.89
N THR A 95 -7.48 -8.23 -3.47
CA THR A 95 -6.60 -8.22 -2.28
C THR A 95 -7.06 -7.17 -1.25
N THR A 96 -6.18 -6.77 -0.33
CA THR A 96 -6.44 -5.71 0.66
C THR A 96 -5.68 -4.43 0.28
N MET A 97 -6.20 -3.27 0.68
CA MET A 97 -5.48 -2.00 0.50
C MET A 97 -4.08 -2.03 1.14
N GLY A 98 -3.94 -2.73 2.29
CA GLY A 98 -2.66 -2.90 2.97
C GLY A 98 -1.65 -3.72 2.17
N ASP A 99 -2.09 -4.74 1.44
CA ASP A 99 -1.25 -5.52 0.53
C ASP A 99 -0.88 -4.73 -0.73
N ILE A 100 -1.78 -3.89 -1.26
CA ILE A 100 -1.46 -2.97 -2.36
C ILE A 100 -0.36 -2.00 -1.92
N VAL A 101 -0.53 -1.33 -0.77
CA VAL A 101 0.48 -0.40 -0.25
C VAL A 101 1.81 -1.12 0.00
N ALA A 102 1.79 -2.31 0.61
CA ALA A 102 3.01 -3.09 0.79
C ALA A 102 3.66 -3.47 -0.54
N GLY A 103 2.86 -3.82 -1.56
CA GLY A 103 3.34 -4.09 -2.92
C GLY A 103 4.00 -2.88 -3.59
N LEU A 104 3.36 -1.71 -3.53
CA LEU A 104 3.90 -0.46 -4.09
C LEU A 104 5.23 -0.06 -3.43
N VAL A 105 5.30 -0.20 -2.10
CA VAL A 105 6.53 0.06 -1.33
C VAL A 105 7.61 -0.94 -1.71
N SER A 106 7.28 -2.23 -1.74
CA SER A 106 8.21 -3.29 -2.11
C SER A 106 8.73 -3.14 -3.54
N GLU A 107 7.87 -2.79 -4.49
CA GLU A 107 8.26 -2.50 -5.87
C GLU A 107 9.21 -1.30 -5.95
N HIS A 108 8.92 -0.23 -5.20
CA HIS A 108 9.77 0.97 -5.16
C HIS A 108 11.20 0.65 -4.73
N PHE A 109 11.36 -0.23 -3.75
CA PHE A 109 12.66 -0.64 -3.21
C PHE A 109 13.24 -1.91 -3.85
N GLY A 110 12.58 -2.50 -4.85
CA GLY A 110 13.01 -3.76 -5.47
C GLY A 110 12.98 -4.96 -4.52
N VAL A 111 12.19 -4.92 -3.46
CA VAL A 111 12.06 -5.99 -2.47
C VAL A 111 11.01 -7.00 -2.93
N PRO A 112 11.30 -8.31 -2.97
CA PRO A 112 10.30 -9.32 -3.33
C PRO A 112 9.10 -9.29 -2.37
N PHE A 113 7.89 -9.16 -2.93
CA PHE A 113 6.66 -9.21 -2.17
C PHE A 113 5.54 -9.87 -2.98
N THR A 114 4.87 -10.82 -2.34
CA THR A 114 3.68 -11.47 -2.90
C THR A 114 2.44 -10.97 -2.17
N VAL A 115 1.56 -10.31 -2.93
CA VAL A 115 0.24 -9.87 -2.45
C VAL A 115 -0.61 -11.06 -2.03
N ARG A 116 -1.34 -10.93 -0.92
CA ARG A 116 -2.27 -11.97 -0.46
C ARG A 116 -3.60 -11.78 -1.16
N VAL A 117 -3.89 -12.61 -2.16
CA VAL A 117 -5.20 -12.59 -2.86
C VAL A 117 -6.25 -13.28 -2.01
N LYS A 118 -7.44 -12.67 -1.87
CA LYS A 118 -8.55 -13.26 -1.11
C LYS A 118 -9.01 -14.54 -1.79
N LYS A 119 -9.30 -15.59 -0.99
CA LYS A 119 -9.82 -16.88 -1.49
C LYS A 119 -11.06 -16.73 -2.38
N LYS A 120 -11.93 -15.76 -2.09
CA LYS A 120 -13.11 -15.44 -2.92
C LYS A 120 -12.72 -14.96 -4.33
N ALA A 121 -11.72 -14.09 -4.44
CA ALA A 121 -11.25 -13.58 -5.72
C ALA A 121 -10.55 -14.68 -6.54
N LEU A 122 -9.76 -15.55 -5.89
CA LEU A 122 -9.18 -16.73 -6.54
C LEU A 122 -10.27 -17.66 -7.11
N ARG A 123 -11.32 -17.94 -6.32
CA ARG A 123 -12.47 -18.74 -6.77
C ARG A 123 -13.24 -18.09 -7.92
N ALA A 124 -13.47 -16.78 -7.87
CA ALA A 124 -14.14 -16.05 -8.95
C ALA A 124 -13.34 -16.12 -10.26
N ARG A 125 -12.01 -16.01 -10.20
CA ARG A 125 -11.12 -16.18 -11.36
C ARG A 125 -11.13 -17.61 -11.89
N GLN A 126 -11.14 -18.62 -11.03
CA GLN A 126 -11.26 -20.03 -11.44
C GLN A 126 -12.60 -20.28 -12.17
N MET A 127 -13.72 -19.83 -11.60
CA MET A 127 -15.03 -19.97 -12.24
C MET A 127 -15.13 -19.19 -13.57
N ALA A 128 -14.53 -18.01 -13.67
CA ALA A 128 -14.49 -17.24 -14.91
C ALA A 128 -13.60 -17.91 -15.97
N GLY A 129 -12.48 -18.54 -15.56
CA GLY A 129 -11.64 -19.36 -16.43
C GLY A 129 -12.38 -20.59 -16.96
N GLU A 130 -13.07 -21.32 -16.08
CA GLU A 130 -13.89 -22.48 -16.45
C GLU A 130 -15.08 -22.10 -17.35
N ALA A 131 -15.70 -20.94 -17.13
CA ALA A 131 -16.78 -20.42 -17.99
C ALA A 131 -16.27 -19.94 -19.35
N GLY A 132 -15.06 -19.38 -19.43
CA GLY A 132 -14.40 -19.02 -20.68
C GLY A 132 -13.92 -20.23 -21.48
N GLU A 133 -13.49 -21.30 -20.81
CA GLU A 133 -13.06 -22.55 -21.44
C GLU A 133 -14.25 -23.38 -21.94
N GLN A 134 -15.46 -23.18 -21.39
CA GLN A 134 -16.72 -23.74 -21.91
C GLN A 134 -17.26 -23.03 -23.16
N LEU A 135 -16.68 -21.89 -23.59
CA LEU A 135 -17.05 -21.16 -24.80
C LEU A 135 -15.82 -21.04 -25.72
N PRO A 136 -15.42 -22.13 -26.41
CA PRO A 136 -15.74 -22.23 -27.83
C PRO A 136 -15.87 -23.69 -28.31
N MET A 137 -17.08 -24.27 -28.23
CA MET A 137 -17.41 -25.54 -28.93
C MET A 137 -18.83 -25.54 -29.50
N THR A 138 -19.33 -24.40 -29.99
CA THR A 138 -20.51 -24.39 -30.88
C THR A 138 -20.43 -23.22 -31.86
N GLY A 139 -20.18 -23.52 -33.14
CA GLY A 139 -20.47 -22.65 -34.27
C GLY A 139 -19.37 -22.64 -35.32
#